data_AF-A0A399HIR4-F1
#
_entry.id   AF-A0A399HIR4-F1
#
_cell.length_a   1.000
_cell.length_b   1.000
_cell.length_c   1.000
_cell.angle_alpha   90.00
_cell.angle_beta   90.00
_cell.angle_gamma   90.00
#
_symmetry.space_group_name_H-M   'P 1'
#
loop_
_entity.id
_entity.type
_entity.pdbx_description
1 polymer ?
#
loop_
_entity_poly.entity_id
_entity_poly.type
_entity_poly.pdbx_seq_one_letter_code
_entity_poly.pdbx_strand_id
1 'polypeptide(L)'
;MTWLPQDFVHPVHVPVPGTALHLRPIREADAAIDYPAVMNSRERLWEIFGPAWSWPSETMTYEGDRVDLLRHEKEIAAHQSFNYALLDEDETVLLGCVYVDPPERAGADGEVAWWVVDELVGSDAERALDALVPRWIAADWPFGQPRYLGRDITWADWMELPPAA
;
A
#
# COMPACT_ATOMS: atom_id res chain seq x y z
N MET A 1 14.29 -13.78 12.32
CA MET A 1 12.93 -14.01 12.83
C MET A 1 11.98 -13.62 11.71
N THR A 2 10.86 -14.30 11.50
CA THR A 2 9.83 -13.80 10.59
C THR A 2 9.24 -12.53 11.20
N TRP A 3 9.00 -11.50 10.40
CA TRP A 3 8.45 -10.22 10.88
C TRP A 3 6.99 -10.33 11.34
N LEU A 4 6.33 -11.44 10.98
CA LEU A 4 4.98 -11.81 11.42
C LEU A 4 4.96 -13.14 12.20
N PRO A 5 3.99 -13.32 13.11
CA PRO A 5 3.68 -14.61 13.72
C PRO A 5 3.36 -15.69 12.68
N GLN A 6 3.71 -16.95 12.96
CA GLN A 6 3.51 -18.07 12.04
C GLN A 6 2.03 -18.37 11.75
N ASP A 7 1.15 -18.06 12.70
CA ASP A 7 -0.31 -18.24 12.62
C ASP A 7 -1.04 -16.96 12.24
N PHE A 8 -0.32 -15.92 11.82
CA PHE A 8 -0.94 -14.67 11.38
C PHE A 8 -1.82 -14.92 10.14
N VAL A 9 -3.03 -14.37 10.18
CA VAL A 9 -3.96 -14.37 9.07
C VAL A 9 -4.19 -12.93 8.68
N HIS A 10 -3.72 -12.55 7.49
CA HIS A 10 -3.91 -11.20 6.98
C HIS A 10 -5.39 -10.96 6.62
N PRO A 11 -5.92 -9.75 6.84
CA PRO A 11 -7.27 -9.38 6.42
C PRO A 11 -7.45 -9.56 4.90
N VAL A 12 -8.58 -10.12 4.48
CA VAL A 12 -8.89 -10.31 3.04
C VAL A 12 -9.90 -9.29 2.51
N HIS A 13 -10.53 -8.54 3.40
CA HIS A 13 -11.47 -7.48 3.09
C HIS A 13 -11.59 -6.51 4.27
N VAL A 14 -11.43 -5.22 4.04
CA VAL A 14 -11.52 -4.18 5.08
C VAL A 14 -12.38 -3.03 4.57
N PRO A 15 -13.59 -2.80 5.13
CA PRO A 15 -14.44 -1.71 4.69
C PRO A 15 -13.85 -0.36 5.08
N VAL A 16 -13.97 0.64 4.20
CA VAL A 16 -13.63 2.03 4.51
C VAL A 16 -14.84 2.71 5.17
N PRO A 17 -14.74 3.13 6.44
CA PRO A 17 -15.89 3.63 7.18
C PRO A 17 -16.49 4.88 6.53
N GLY A 18 -17.83 4.89 6.37
CA GLY A 18 -18.54 6.05 5.84
C GLY A 18 -18.48 6.20 4.32
N THR A 19 -17.95 5.22 3.60
CA THR A 19 -17.93 5.17 2.13
C THR A 19 -18.46 3.81 1.65
N ALA A 20 -18.58 3.65 0.32
CA ALA A 20 -18.83 2.37 -0.32
C ALA A 20 -17.51 1.68 -0.77
N LEU A 21 -16.37 2.11 -0.23
CA LEU A 21 -15.05 1.59 -0.62
C LEU A 21 -14.60 0.49 0.33
N HIS A 22 -13.72 -0.39 -0.16
CA HIS A 22 -13.04 -1.39 0.65
C HIS A 22 -11.59 -1.58 0.21
N LEU A 23 -10.79 -2.14 1.11
CA LEU A 23 -9.47 -2.66 0.83
C LEU A 23 -9.52 -4.18 0.73
N ARG A 24 -8.76 -4.75 -0.21
CA ARG A 24 -8.48 -6.19 -0.25
C ARG A 24 -7.11 -6.46 -0.90
N PRO A 25 -6.48 -7.62 -0.65
CA PRO A 25 -5.23 -7.98 -1.31
C PRO A 25 -5.29 -7.81 -2.82
N ILE A 26 -4.29 -7.14 -3.40
CA ILE A 26 -4.17 -6.97 -4.85
C ILE A 26 -3.82 -8.29 -5.54
N ARG A 27 -4.24 -8.44 -6.80
CA ARG A 27 -4.12 -9.67 -7.58
C ARG A 27 -3.60 -9.34 -8.97
N GLU A 28 -2.98 -10.31 -9.65
CA GLU A 28 -2.58 -10.19 -11.06
C GLU A 28 -3.74 -9.74 -11.97
N ALA A 29 -4.96 -10.20 -11.66
CA ALA A 29 -6.17 -9.90 -12.42
C ALA A 29 -6.59 -8.43 -12.36
N ASP A 30 -6.07 -7.65 -11.41
CA ASP A 30 -6.41 -6.23 -11.24
C ASP A 30 -5.68 -5.31 -12.22
N ALA A 31 -4.74 -5.83 -13.02
CA ALA A 31 -3.93 -5.00 -13.93
C ALA A 31 -4.78 -4.10 -14.86
N ALA A 32 -5.98 -4.55 -15.24
CA ALA A 32 -6.91 -3.77 -16.06
C ALA A 32 -7.43 -2.49 -15.38
N ILE A 33 -7.49 -2.48 -14.04
CA ILE A 33 -7.96 -1.35 -13.23
C ILE A 33 -6.82 -0.64 -12.48
N ASP A 34 -5.73 -1.34 -12.15
CA ASP A 34 -4.56 -0.78 -11.49
C ASP A 34 -3.71 0.08 -12.44
N TYR A 35 -3.35 -0.47 -13.61
CA TYR A 35 -2.55 0.26 -14.60
C TYR A 35 -3.08 1.66 -14.92
N PRO A 36 -4.38 1.88 -15.25
CA PRO A 36 -4.89 3.23 -15.45
C PRO A 36 -4.86 4.09 -14.17
N ALA A 37 -5.13 3.53 -12.98
CA ALA A 37 -5.09 4.26 -11.72
C ALA A 37 -3.67 4.80 -11.42
N VAL A 38 -2.66 3.93 -11.57
CA VAL A 38 -1.24 4.26 -11.39
C VAL A 38 -0.79 5.25 -12.45
N MET A 39 -1.03 4.96 -13.74
CA MET A 39 -0.50 5.77 -14.83
C MET A 39 -1.15 7.15 -14.94
N ASN A 40 -2.43 7.29 -14.58
CA ASN A 40 -3.08 8.60 -14.53
C ASN A 40 -2.59 9.45 -13.35
N SER A 41 -2.14 8.81 -12.27
CA SER A 41 -1.62 9.47 -11.05
C SER A 41 -0.09 9.54 -11.02
N ARG A 42 0.59 9.12 -12.10
CA ARG A 42 2.00 8.74 -12.07
C ARG A 42 2.94 9.86 -11.67
N GLU A 43 2.69 11.10 -12.11
CA GLU A 43 3.54 12.24 -11.77
C GLU A 43 3.60 12.46 -10.25
N ARG A 44 2.42 12.55 -9.58
CA ARG A 44 2.38 12.67 -8.12
C ARG A 44 2.96 11.42 -7.45
N LEU A 45 2.60 10.23 -7.91
CA LEU A 45 3.10 8.99 -7.28
C LEU A 45 4.63 8.90 -7.37
N TRP A 46 5.23 9.34 -8.48
CA TRP A 46 6.68 9.41 -8.61
C TRP A 46 7.31 10.43 -7.65
N GLU A 47 6.68 11.57 -7.40
CA GLU A 47 7.18 12.54 -6.40
C GLU A 47 7.22 11.95 -4.98
N ILE A 48 6.25 11.09 -4.66
CA ILE A 48 6.14 10.44 -3.34
C ILE A 48 7.10 9.25 -3.23
N PHE A 49 7.03 8.33 -4.18
CA PHE A 49 7.66 7.00 -4.08
C PHE A 49 8.91 6.85 -4.95
N GLY A 50 9.09 7.68 -5.99
CA GLY A 50 10.19 7.58 -6.95
C GLY A 50 11.58 7.58 -6.31
N PRO A 51 11.90 8.48 -5.35
CA PRO A 51 13.20 8.49 -4.69
C PRO A 51 13.53 7.20 -3.92
N ALA A 52 12.53 6.57 -3.31
CA ALA A 52 12.71 5.38 -2.48
C ALA A 52 12.58 4.07 -3.26
N TRP A 53 11.57 3.98 -4.13
CA TRP A 53 11.15 2.73 -4.78
C TRP A 53 11.38 2.73 -6.29
N SER A 54 11.81 3.85 -6.89
CA SER A 54 11.91 4.02 -8.34
C SER A 54 10.60 3.68 -9.06
N TRP A 55 9.46 4.00 -8.44
CA TRP A 55 8.11 3.69 -8.91
C TRP A 55 7.16 4.90 -8.80
N PRO A 56 6.21 5.09 -9.73
CA PRO A 56 6.03 4.35 -10.99
C PRO A 56 6.91 4.94 -12.11
N SER A 57 7.62 4.07 -12.84
CA SER A 57 8.46 4.48 -13.98
C SER A 57 7.63 5.12 -15.10
N GLU A 58 8.18 6.11 -15.81
CA GLU A 58 7.52 6.68 -17.01
C GLU A 58 7.35 5.67 -18.14
N THR A 59 8.18 4.62 -18.15
CA THR A 59 8.14 3.56 -19.16
C THR A 59 7.39 2.32 -18.69
N MET A 60 6.65 2.42 -17.58
CA MET A 60 5.81 1.34 -17.09
C MET A 60 4.80 0.94 -18.18
N THR A 61 4.70 -0.36 -18.43
CA THR A 61 3.79 -0.93 -19.43
C THR A 61 2.73 -1.75 -18.73
N TYR A 62 1.57 -1.92 -19.35
CA TYR A 62 0.51 -2.79 -18.85
C TYR A 62 1.01 -4.20 -18.48
N GLU A 63 1.87 -4.80 -19.31
CA GLU A 63 2.42 -6.12 -19.01
C GLU A 63 3.40 -6.08 -17.83
N GLY A 64 4.19 -5.01 -17.71
CA GLY A 64 5.07 -4.79 -16.56
C GLY A 64 4.29 -4.66 -15.27
N ASP A 65 3.19 -3.90 -15.29
CA ASP A 65 2.24 -3.74 -14.21
C ASP A 65 1.61 -5.07 -13.79
N ARG A 66 1.06 -5.82 -14.74
CA ARG A 66 0.52 -7.16 -14.52
C ARG A 66 1.52 -8.12 -13.87
N VAL A 67 2.78 -8.11 -14.33
CA VAL A 67 3.85 -8.92 -13.74
C VAL A 67 4.18 -8.48 -12.31
N ASP A 68 4.12 -7.18 -12.04
CA ASP A 68 4.34 -6.62 -10.71
C ASP A 68 3.21 -7.01 -9.74
N LEU A 69 1.96 -6.95 -10.20
CA LEU A 69 0.81 -7.44 -9.44
C LEU A 69 0.88 -8.94 -9.16
N LEU A 70 1.32 -9.75 -10.13
CA LEU A 70 1.56 -11.18 -9.91
C LEU A 70 2.65 -11.43 -8.85
N ARG A 71 3.68 -10.58 -8.80
CA ARG A 71 4.71 -10.63 -7.75
C ARG A 71 4.07 -10.31 -6.39
N HIS A 72 3.34 -9.22 -6.28
CA HIS A 72 2.65 -8.83 -5.05
C HIS A 72 1.65 -9.89 -4.56
N GLU A 73 0.87 -10.50 -5.45
CA GLU A 73 -0.06 -11.58 -5.10
C GLU A 73 0.67 -12.79 -4.46
N LYS A 74 1.84 -13.14 -4.99
CA LYS A 74 2.70 -14.21 -4.43
C LYS A 74 3.32 -13.81 -3.09
N GLU A 75 3.77 -12.57 -2.96
CA GLU A 75 4.34 -12.04 -1.72
C GLU A 75 3.30 -12.05 -0.60
N ILE A 76 2.06 -11.63 -0.89
CA ILE A 76 0.93 -11.69 0.04
C ILE A 76 0.65 -13.13 0.47
N ALA A 77 0.57 -14.06 -0.50
CA ALA A 77 0.33 -15.47 -0.20
C ALA A 77 1.44 -16.09 0.67
N ALA A 78 2.67 -15.56 0.57
CA ALA A 78 3.83 -15.98 1.34
C ALA A 78 4.08 -15.13 2.62
N HIS A 79 3.23 -14.16 2.93
CA HIS A 79 3.39 -13.18 4.02
C HIS A 79 4.76 -12.46 4.00
N GLN A 80 5.24 -12.11 2.81
CA GLN A 80 6.52 -11.41 2.62
C GLN A 80 6.35 -9.89 2.66
N SER A 81 5.30 -9.40 2.01
CA SER A 81 4.85 -8.01 1.95
C SER A 81 3.38 -8.02 1.55
N PHE A 82 2.70 -6.89 1.71
CA PHE A 82 1.29 -6.79 1.36
C PHE A 82 1.00 -5.51 0.61
N ASN A 83 0.28 -5.64 -0.50
CA ASN A 83 -0.32 -4.53 -1.22
C ASN A 83 -1.84 -4.76 -1.28
N TYR A 84 -2.60 -3.81 -0.71
CA TYR A 84 -4.05 -3.82 -0.71
C TYR A 84 -4.57 -2.78 -1.68
N ALA A 85 -5.41 -3.21 -2.62
CA ALA A 85 -6.13 -2.31 -3.52
C ALA A 85 -7.31 -1.65 -2.78
N LEU A 86 -7.43 -0.33 -2.90
CA LEU A 86 -8.63 0.43 -2.54
C LEU A 86 -9.58 0.43 -3.73
N LEU A 87 -10.77 -0.12 -3.54
CA LEU A 87 -11.73 -0.39 -4.60
C LEU A 87 -13.10 0.19 -4.25
N ASP A 88 -13.91 0.41 -5.27
CA ASP A 88 -15.36 0.59 -5.12
C ASP A 88 -16.06 -0.74 -4.82
N GLU A 89 -17.33 -0.68 -4.41
CA GLU A 89 -18.12 -1.84 -3.97
C GLU A 89 -18.15 -2.98 -5.01
N ASP A 90 -18.26 -2.63 -6.30
CA ASP A 90 -18.32 -3.59 -7.41
C ASP A 90 -16.93 -4.01 -7.94
N GLU A 91 -15.84 -3.52 -7.33
CA GLU A 91 -14.44 -3.71 -7.77
C GLU A 91 -14.21 -3.37 -9.26
N THR A 92 -14.86 -2.32 -9.75
CA THR A 92 -14.76 -1.86 -11.14
C THR A 92 -13.64 -0.84 -11.34
N VAL A 93 -13.18 -0.19 -10.28
CA VAL A 93 -12.10 0.80 -10.33
C VAL A 93 -11.18 0.69 -9.13
N LEU A 94 -9.87 0.78 -9.38
CA LEU A 94 -8.86 0.93 -8.33
C LEU A 94 -8.63 2.42 -8.07
N LEU A 95 -8.71 2.80 -6.80
CA LEU A 95 -8.75 4.18 -6.34
C LEU A 95 -7.56 4.54 -5.44
N GLY A 96 -6.65 3.60 -5.21
CA GLY A 96 -5.49 3.75 -4.34
C GLY A 96 -4.95 2.40 -3.89
N CYS A 97 -3.85 2.43 -3.15
CA CYS A 97 -3.27 1.24 -2.53
C CYS A 97 -2.79 1.52 -1.10
N VAL A 98 -2.74 0.47 -0.27
CA VAL A 98 -2.09 0.45 1.03
C VAL A 98 -1.04 -0.66 1.05
N TYR A 99 0.20 -0.27 1.29
CA TYR A 99 1.35 -1.17 1.45
C TYR A 99 1.61 -1.43 2.92
N VAL A 100 1.89 -2.69 3.26
CA VAL A 100 2.32 -3.12 4.58
C VAL A 100 3.52 -4.05 4.41
N ASP A 101 4.68 -3.57 4.81
CA ASP A 101 5.97 -4.19 4.51
C ASP A 101 6.75 -4.49 5.80
N PRO A 102 7.63 -5.51 5.78
CA PRO A 102 8.65 -5.64 6.82
C PRO A 102 9.52 -4.38 6.86
N PRO A 103 10.02 -3.98 8.04
CA PRO A 103 10.83 -2.78 8.15
C PRO A 103 12.16 -2.92 7.40
N GLU A 104 12.44 -2.01 6.46
CA GLU A 104 13.77 -1.94 5.83
C GLU A 104 14.77 -1.12 6.65
N ARG A 105 14.25 -0.26 7.53
CA ARG A 105 15.02 0.69 8.35
C ARG A 105 14.79 0.49 9.83
N ALA A 106 15.83 0.64 10.63
CA ALA A 106 15.82 0.40 12.07
C ALA A 106 14.74 1.22 12.81
N GLY A 107 14.23 0.67 13.92
CA GLY A 107 13.30 1.38 14.82
C GLY A 107 11.83 1.32 14.41
N ALA A 108 11.42 0.30 13.68
CA ALA A 108 10.02 -0.08 13.44
C ALA A 108 9.93 -1.61 13.34
N ASP A 109 8.73 -2.16 13.52
CA ASP A 109 8.41 -3.58 13.31
C ASP A 109 7.43 -3.84 12.15
N GLY A 110 7.03 -2.76 11.46
CA GLY A 110 6.31 -2.78 10.19
C GLY A 110 6.31 -1.38 9.56
N GLU A 111 6.34 -1.32 8.23
CA GLU A 111 6.29 -0.08 7.46
C GLU A 111 5.02 -0.03 6.63
N VAL A 112 4.32 1.10 6.67
CA VAL A 112 3.01 1.26 6.04
C VAL A 112 3.00 2.54 5.23
N ALA A 113 2.60 2.45 3.98
CA ALA A 113 2.42 3.60 3.11
C ALA A 113 1.10 3.45 2.34
N TRP A 114 0.47 4.54 1.97
CA TRP A 114 -0.73 4.49 1.13
C TRP A 114 -0.87 5.73 0.28
N TRP A 115 -1.63 5.58 -0.79
CA TRP A 115 -1.97 6.66 -1.71
C TRP A 115 -3.40 6.46 -2.24
N VAL A 116 -3.97 7.54 -2.74
CA VAL A 116 -5.20 7.54 -3.54
C VAL A 116 -4.91 8.15 -4.91
N VAL A 117 -5.75 7.82 -5.90
CA VAL A 117 -5.70 8.45 -7.23
C VAL A 117 -5.91 9.96 -7.15
N ASP A 118 -5.45 10.69 -8.16
CA ASP A 118 -5.48 12.16 -8.24
C ASP A 118 -6.84 12.76 -7.93
N GLU A 119 -7.90 12.12 -8.44
CA GLU A 119 -9.28 12.57 -8.29
C GLU A 119 -9.79 12.54 -6.85
N LEU A 120 -9.15 11.75 -5.98
CA LEU A 120 -9.56 11.60 -4.58
C LEU A 120 -8.72 12.44 -3.61
N VAL A 121 -7.66 13.11 -4.06
CA VAL A 121 -6.85 13.96 -3.18
C VAL A 121 -7.70 15.11 -2.61
N GLY A 122 -7.66 15.28 -1.29
CA GLY A 122 -8.45 16.25 -0.54
C GLY A 122 -9.92 15.88 -0.37
N SER A 123 -10.36 14.71 -0.83
CA SER A 123 -11.75 14.24 -0.71
C SER A 123 -12.07 13.67 0.68
N ASP A 124 -13.36 13.42 0.93
CA ASP A 124 -13.79 12.67 2.12
C ASP A 124 -13.33 11.21 2.08
N ALA A 125 -13.15 10.63 0.89
CA ALA A 125 -12.66 9.26 0.74
C ALA A 125 -11.20 9.13 1.20
N GLU A 126 -10.33 10.07 0.82
CA GLU A 126 -8.95 10.11 1.30
C GLU A 126 -8.91 10.31 2.82
N ARG A 127 -9.71 11.24 3.37
CA ARG A 127 -9.82 11.43 4.83
C ARG A 127 -10.28 10.17 5.56
N ALA A 128 -11.23 9.44 4.98
CA ALA A 128 -11.72 8.19 5.55
C ALA A 128 -10.63 7.10 5.54
N LEU A 129 -9.84 7.00 4.47
CA LEU A 129 -8.70 6.09 4.38
C LEU A 129 -7.60 6.47 5.38
N ASP A 130 -7.22 7.75 5.45
CA ASP A 130 -6.24 8.29 6.39
C ASP A 130 -6.62 7.98 7.85
N ALA A 131 -7.92 8.01 8.18
CA ALA A 131 -8.41 7.65 9.50
C ALA A 131 -8.50 6.12 9.72
N LEU A 132 -8.75 5.35 8.66
CA LEU A 132 -8.85 3.89 8.72
C LEU A 132 -7.48 3.26 8.95
N VAL A 133 -6.47 3.57 8.13
CA VAL A 133 -5.24 2.80 8.05
C VAL A 133 -4.57 2.62 9.43
N PRO A 134 -4.31 3.68 10.22
CA PRO A 134 -3.68 3.50 11.53
C PRO A 134 -4.53 2.67 12.52
N ARG A 135 -5.86 2.79 12.45
CA ARG A 135 -6.78 2.04 13.31
C ARG A 135 -6.82 0.57 12.94
N TRP A 136 -6.83 0.30 11.64
CA TRP A 136 -6.81 -1.04 11.09
C TRP A 136 -5.49 -1.75 11.41
N ILE A 137 -4.35 -1.09 11.19
CA ILE A 137 -3.04 -1.60 11.55
C ILE A 137 -2.96 -1.92 13.06
N ALA A 138 -3.42 -1.01 13.92
CA ALA A 138 -3.39 -1.25 15.37
C ALA A 138 -4.33 -2.37 15.87
N ALA A 139 -5.40 -2.68 15.12
CA ALA A 139 -6.39 -3.67 15.52
C ALA A 139 -6.06 -5.08 15.00
N ASP A 140 -5.63 -5.17 13.74
CA ASP A 140 -5.56 -6.44 13.02
C ASP A 140 -4.13 -6.90 12.75
N TRP A 141 -3.12 -6.03 12.87
CA TRP A 141 -1.72 -6.37 12.62
C TRP A 141 -0.93 -6.52 13.92
N PRO A 142 0.10 -7.38 13.97
CA PRO A 142 0.81 -7.72 15.21
C PRO A 142 1.90 -6.71 15.59
N PHE A 143 1.85 -5.49 15.04
CA PHE A 143 2.89 -4.48 15.22
C PHE A 143 2.75 -3.75 16.57
N GLY A 144 3.85 -3.63 17.29
CA GLY A 144 3.97 -2.77 18.46
C GLY A 144 4.49 -1.37 18.13
N GLN A 145 5.23 -1.24 17.03
CA GLN A 145 5.85 0.02 16.60
C GLN A 145 5.79 0.17 15.06
N PRO A 146 4.58 0.26 14.47
CA PRO A 146 4.44 0.50 13.05
C PRO A 146 4.91 1.92 12.69
N ARG A 147 5.39 2.08 11.47
CA ARG A 147 5.81 3.36 10.90
C ARG A 147 4.98 3.71 9.67
N TYR A 148 4.36 4.88 9.68
CA TYR A 148 3.57 5.38 8.55
C TYR A 148 4.41 6.32 7.68
N LEU A 149 4.89 5.83 6.55
CA LEU A 149 5.79 6.55 5.64
C LEU A 149 5.08 7.72 4.96
N GLY A 150 5.75 8.88 4.92
CA GLY A 150 5.19 10.13 4.42
C GLY A 150 4.23 10.82 5.38
N ARG A 151 3.90 10.23 6.53
CA ARG A 151 2.99 10.79 7.55
C ARG A 151 3.70 11.05 8.87
N ASP A 152 4.20 10.00 9.53
CA ASP A 152 4.93 10.13 10.80
C ASP A 152 6.41 10.49 10.59
N ILE A 153 6.94 10.13 9.43
CA ILE A 153 8.31 10.39 9.00
C ILE A 153 8.31 10.72 7.50
N THR A 154 9.13 11.68 7.10
CA THR A 154 9.30 11.98 5.67
C THR A 154 10.08 10.86 4.98
N TRP A 155 9.88 10.69 3.67
CA TRP A 155 10.66 9.74 2.87
C TRP A 155 12.16 10.02 2.95
N ALA A 156 12.55 11.29 2.97
CA ALA A 156 13.96 11.68 3.10
C ALA A 156 14.55 11.25 4.44
N ASP A 157 13.87 11.53 5.55
CA ASP A 157 14.34 11.16 6.88
C ASP A 157 14.38 9.63 7.06
N TRP A 158 13.41 8.91 6.48
CA TRP A 158 13.38 7.45 6.49
C TRP A 158 14.59 6.85 5.74
N MET A 159 14.95 7.38 4.58
CA MET A 159 16.11 6.88 3.81
C MET A 159 17.45 7.07 4.54
N GLU A 160 17.56 8.07 5.42
CA GLU A 160 18.75 8.33 6.23
C GLU A 160 18.86 7.44 7.48
N LEU A 161 17.82 6.67 7.81
CA LEU A 161 17.86 5.72 8.93
C LEU A 161 18.83 4.56 8.63
N PRO A 162 19.47 3.98 9.66
CA PRO A 162 20.24 2.75 9.50
C PRO A 162 19.35 1.62 8.95
N PRO A 163 19.90 0.66 8.18
CA PRO A 163 19.18 -0.56 7.80
C PRO A 163 18.65 -1.31 9.02
N ALA A 164 17.51 -1.98 8.88
CA ALA A 164 17.01 -2.92 9.87
C ALA A 164 18.02 -4.07 10.09
N ALA A 165 18.05 -4.59 11.32
CA ALA A 165 19.02 -5.57 11.78
C ALA A 165 18.68 -7.02 11.37
#